data_AF-A0A7C5WYU5-F1
#
_entry.id   AF-A0A7C5WYU5-F1
#
_cell.length_a   1.000
_cell.length_b   1.000
_cell.length_c   1.000
_cell.angle_alpha   90.00
_cell.angle_beta   90.00
_cell.angle_gamma   90.00
#
_symmetry.space_group_name_H-M   'P 1'
#
loop_
_entity.id
_entity.type
_entity.pdbx_description
1 polymer ?
#
loop_
_entity_poly.entity_id
_entity_poly.type
_entity_poly.pdbx_seq_one_letter_code
_entity_poly.pdbx_strand_id
1 'polypeptide(L)' 'MKTETFEEKLAYSKALLEKLMDPEITLEESVKLYEEGLKTIKEAQKMIEEAKVKVSVIDQQNQTVDES' A
#
# COMPACT_ATOMS: atom_id res chain seq x y z
N MET A 1 -2.60 8.77 16.61
CA MET A 1 -2.13 8.88 15.22
C MET A 1 -3.13 8.14 14.36
N LYS A 2 -3.63 8.75 13.27
CA LYS A 2 -4.57 8.09 12.35
C LYS A 2 -3.79 7.06 11.54
N THR A 3 -4.28 5.82 11.49
CA THR A 3 -3.76 4.82 10.54
C THR A 3 -4.29 5.19 9.15
N GLU A 4 -3.40 5.44 8.20
CA GLU A 4 -3.79 5.75 6.82
C GLU A 4 -4.40 4.52 6.14
N THR A 5 -5.42 4.72 5.32
CA THR A 5 -6.06 3.65 4.55
C THR A 5 -5.21 3.25 3.34
N PHE A 6 -5.57 2.13 2.71
CA PHE A 6 -4.92 1.69 1.48
C PHE A 6 -5.06 2.74 0.36
N GLU A 7 -6.26 3.31 0.23
CA GLU A 7 -6.60 4.33 -0.78
C GLU A 7 -5.80 5.61 -0.54
N GLU A 8 -5.65 6.04 0.71
CA GLU A 8 -4.84 7.20 1.08
C GLU A 8 -3.36 6.98 0.71
N LYS A 9 -2.79 5.80 1.03
CA LYS A 9 -1.42 5.44 0.65
C LYS A 9 -1.22 5.35 -0.85
N LEU A 10 -2.20 4.83 -1.59
CA LEU A 10 -2.15 4.76 -3.04
C LEU A 10 -2.21 6.15 -3.68
N ALA A 11 -3.08 7.02 -3.17
CA ALA A 11 -3.17 8.42 -3.61
C ALA A 11 -1.87 9.18 -3.33
N TYR A 12 -1.28 8.99 -2.15
CA TYR A 12 0.00 9.60 -1.80
C TYR A 12 1.14 9.13 -2.71
N SER A 13 1.22 7.82 -2.98
CA SER A 13 2.22 7.25 -3.90
C SER A 13 2.12 7.85 -5.31
N LYS A 14 0.90 8.08 -5.81
CA LYS A 14 0.68 8.74 -7.11
C LYS A 14 1.16 10.20 -7.09
N ALA A 15 0.85 10.94 -6.03
CA ALA A 15 1.29 12.33 -5.90
C ALA A 15 2.82 12.44 -5.85
N LEU A 16 3.52 11.49 -5.21
CA LEU A 16 4.99 11.44 -5.21
C LEU A 16 5.55 11.17 -6.62
N LEU A 17 4.94 10.26 -7.38
CA LEU A 17 5.31 9.98 -8.76
C LEU A 17 5.09 11.17 -9.68
N GLU A 18 3.99 11.92 -9.50
CA GLU A 18 3.73 13.14 -10.26
C GLU A 18 4.80 14.21 -9.99
N LYS A 19 5.24 14.36 -8.74
CA LYS A 19 6.35 15.26 -8.40
C LYS A 19 7.68 14.85 -9.02
N LEU A 20 7.92 13.54 -9.22
CA LEU A 20 9.11 13.06 -9.94
C LEU A 20 9.10 13.43 -11.43
N MET A 21 7.95 13.80 -12.00
CA MET A 21 7.83 14.26 -13.38
C MET A 21 8.07 15.77 -13.53
N ASP A 22 8.24 16.49 -12.41
CA ASP A 22 8.53 17.92 -12.42
C ASP A 22 9.93 18.17 -13.03
N PRO A 23 10.07 18.91 -14.13
CA PRO A 23 11.36 19.21 -14.73
C PRO A 23 12.27 20.09 -13.87
N GLU A 24 11.73 20.78 -12.85
CA GLU A 24 12.50 21.61 -11.91
C GLU A 24 12.99 20.83 -10.68
N ILE A 25 12.67 19.54 -10.56
CA ILE A 25 13.05 18.73 -9.41
C ILE A 25 14.58 18.58 -9.29
N THR A 26 15.09 18.74 -8.08
CA THR A 26 16.51 18.47 -7.83
C THR A 26 16.79 16.98 -7.70
N LEU A 27 18.02 16.56 -7.98
CA LEU A 27 18.44 15.17 -7.81
C LEU A 27 18.22 14.68 -6.37
N GLU A 28 18.52 15.50 -5.36
CA GLU A 28 18.31 15.14 -3.96
C GLU A 28 16.84 14.91 -3.63
N GLU A 29 15.95 15.77 -4.10
CA GLU A 29 14.50 15.62 -3.94
C GLU A 29 13.98 14.38 -4.67
N SER A 30 14.50 14.11 -5.87
CA SER A 30 14.10 12.92 -6.64
C SER A 30 14.41 11.62 -5.91
N VAL A 31 15.57 11.53 -5.25
CA VAL A 31 15.94 10.35 -4.45
C VAL A 31 15.03 10.21 -3.24
N LYS A 32 14.77 11.29 -2.50
CA LYS A 32 13.88 11.28 -1.33
C LYS A 32 12.45 10.85 -1.71
N LEU A 33 11.88 11.45 -2.75
CA LEU A 33 10.52 11.14 -3.21
C LEU A 33 10.41 9.71 -3.71
N TYR A 34 11.47 9.20 -4.36
CA TYR A 34 11.52 7.80 -4.81
C TYR A 34 11.54 6.82 -3.62
N GLU A 35 12.40 7.05 -2.62
CA GLU A 35 12.45 6.23 -1.41
C GLU A 35 11.11 6.24 -0.65
N GLU A 36 10.49 7.41 -0.53
CA GLU A 36 9.20 7.58 0.14
C GLU A 36 8.06 6.90 -0.64
N GLY A 37 8.07 7.02 -1.98
CA GLY A 37 7.11 6.35 -2.84
C GLY A 37 7.20 4.84 -2.73
N LEU A 38 8.42 4.29 -2.76
CA LEU A 38 8.65 2.86 -2.57
C LEU A 38 8.19 2.37 -1.20
N LYS A 39 8.45 3.14 -0.13
CA LYS A 39 8.00 2.80 1.22
C LYS A 39 6.47 2.74 1.28
N THR A 40 5.80 3.75 0.73
CA THR A 40 4.34 3.85 0.74
C THR A 40 3.70 2.71 -0.05
N ILE A 41 4.26 2.35 -1.20
CA ILE A 41 3.81 1.20 -2.01
C ILE A 41 3.95 -0.11 -1.23
N LYS A 42 5.09 -0.33 -0.54
CA LYS A 42 5.30 -1.54 0.27
C LYS A 42 4.28 -1.64 1.42
N GLU A 43 3.97 -0.54 2.07
CA GLU A 43 2.94 -0.51 3.10
C GLU A 43 1.56 -0.85 2.54
N ALA A 44 1.20 -0.30 1.38
CA ALA A 44 -0.06 -0.62 0.69
C ALA A 44 -0.13 -2.10 0.28
N GLN A 45 0.97 -2.68 -0.21
CA GLN A 45 1.06 -4.11 -0.53
C GLN A 45 0.82 -4.98 0.70
N LYS A 46 1.44 -4.63 1.84
CA LYS A 46 1.24 -5.35 3.10
C LYS A 46 -0.23 -5.35 3.54
N MET A 47 -0.93 -4.23 3.38
CA MET A 47 -2.37 -4.16 3.69
C MET A 47 -3.19 -5.12 2.83
N ILE A 48 -2.86 -5.26 1.53
CA ILE A 48 -3.51 -6.23 0.65
C ILE A 48 -3.22 -7.67 1.10
N GLU A 49 -1.97 -7.99 1.44
CA GLU A 49 -1.60 -9.32 1.91
C GLU A 49 -2.34 -9.69 3.20
N GLU A 50 -2.41 -8.78 4.17
CA GLU A 50 -3.17 -8.96 5.40
C GLU A 50 -4.66 -9.17 5.13
N ALA A 51 -5.24 -8.43 4.18
CA ALA A 51 -6.63 -8.61 3.77
C ALA A 51 -6.87 -9.99 3.14
N LYS A 52 -5.97 -10.44 2.25
CA LYS A 52 -6.05 -11.78 1.64
C LYS A 52 -5.97 -12.89 2.67
N VAL A 53 -5.07 -12.76 3.65
CA VAL A 53 -4.95 -13.73 4.74
C VAL A 53 -6.25 -13.80 5.55
N LYS A 54 -6.86 -12.67 5.89
CA LYS A 54 -8.14 -12.63 6.62
C LYS A 54 -9.26 -13.31 5.84
N VAL A 55 -9.37 -13.04 4.54
CA VAL A 55 -10.37 -13.71 3.68
C VAL A 55 -10.13 -15.21 3.65
N SER A 56 -8.89 -15.67 3.44
CA SER A 56 -8.55 -17.10 3.43
C SER A 56 -8.94 -17.80 4.74
N VAL A 57 -8.70 -17.16 5.89
CA VAL A 57 -9.08 -17.72 7.20
C VAL A 57 -10.60 -17.83 7.33
N ILE A 58 -11.36 -16.84 6.87
CA ILE A 58 -12.83 -16.88 6.88
C ILE A 58 -13.36 -18.01 5.99
N ASP A 59 -12.79 -18.16 4.77
CA ASP A 59 -13.18 -19.22 3.84
C ASP A 59 -12.90 -20.61 4.41
N GLN A 60 -11.73 -20.80 5.04
CA GLN A 60 -11.37 -22.05 5.73
C GLN A 60 -12.32 -22.37 6.88
N GLN A 61 -12.70 -21.36 7.68
CA GLN A 61 -13.65 -21.54 8.78
C GLN A 61 -15.03 -21.95 8.25
N ASN A 62 -15.51 -21.34 7.16
CA ASN A 62 -16.80 -21.71 6.57
C ASN A 62 -16.81 -23.15 6.02
N GLN A 63 -15.69 -23.65 5.46
CA GLN A 63 -15.59 -25.05 5.04
C GLN A 63 -15.69 -26.05 6.21
N THR A 64 -15.18 -25.71 7.40
CA THR A 64 -15.24 -26.62 8.56
C THR A 64 -16.63 -26.75 9.19
N VAL A 65 -17.55 -25.79 8.93
CA VAL A 65 -18.90 -25.80 9.51
C VAL A 65 -19.90 -26.58 8.65
N ASP A 66 -19.65 -26.75 7.35
CA ASP A 66 -20.53 -27.48 6.43
C ASP A 66 -20.27 -29.01 6.43
N GLU A 67 -19.12 -29.45 6.94
CA GLU A 67 -18.77 -30.88 7.11
C GLU A 67 -19.06 -31.44 8.51
N SER A 68 -19.70 -30.65 9.40
CA SER A 68 -20.02 -31.01 10.80
C SER A 68 -21.49 -31.30 11.04
#